data_AF-I0H8M6-F1
#
_entry.id   AF-I0H8M6-F1
#
_cell.length_a   1.000
_cell.length_b   1.000
_cell.length_c   1.000
_cell.angle_alpha   90.00
_cell.angle_beta   90.00
_cell.angle_gamma   90.00
#
_symmetry.space_group_name_H-M   'P 1'
#
loop_
_entity.id
_entity.type
_entity.pdbx_description
1 polymer ?
#
loop_
_entity_poly.entity_id
_entity_poly.type
_entity_poly.pdbx_seq_one_letter_code
_entity_poly.pdbx_strand_id
1 'polypeptide(L)' 'MRTLGALVAGMFAGLVVGVLLAEPVVRLAGPPTADVSVLLGFAPAVLAIAGAAAGVLIERRTR' A
#
# COMPACT_ATOMS: atom_id res chain seq x y z
N MET A 1 -6.01 22.60 -2.52
CA MET A 1 -6.62 21.38 -1.94
C MET A 1 -6.46 20.12 -2.81
N ARG A 2 -6.23 20.21 -4.14
CA ARG A 2 -6.09 19.03 -5.02
C ARG A 2 -4.94 18.07 -4.65
N THR A 3 -3.80 18.61 -4.21
CA THR A 3 -2.63 17.86 -3.68
C THR A 3 -2.89 17.04 -2.45
N LEU A 4 -3.71 17.55 -1.53
CA LEU A 4 -4.17 16.76 -0.38
C LEU A 4 -5.10 15.62 -0.84
N GLY A 5 -5.97 15.90 -1.81
CA GLY A 5 -6.87 14.88 -2.38
C GLY A 5 -6.12 13.74 -3.06
N ALA A 6 -5.11 14.04 -3.88
CA ALA A 6 -4.30 13.02 -4.55
C ALA A 6 -3.45 12.19 -3.57
N LEU A 7 -2.93 12.83 -2.52
CA LEU A 7 -2.19 12.14 -1.46
C LEU A 7 -3.09 11.15 -0.71
N VAL A 8 -4.27 11.60 -0.27
CA VAL A 8 -5.23 10.75 0.46
C VAL A 8 -5.76 9.63 -0.44
N ALA A 9 -6.12 9.93 -1.69
CA ALA A 9 -6.59 8.93 -2.64
C ALA A 9 -5.51 7.87 -2.93
N GLY A 10 -4.27 8.31 -3.15
CA GLY A 10 -3.12 7.42 -3.33
C GLY A 10 -2.86 6.56 -2.09
N MET A 11 -2.98 7.14 -0.90
CA MET A 11 -2.81 6.41 0.37
C MET A 11 -3.84 5.30 0.52
N PHE A 12 -5.11 5.60 0.30
CA PHE A 12 -6.18 4.61 0.37
C PHE A 12 -6.04 3.54 -0.70
N ALA A 13 -5.68 3.90 -1.93
CA ALA A 13 -5.43 2.94 -2.99
C ALA A 13 -4.29 1.98 -2.61
N GLY A 14 -3.17 2.51 -2.09
CA GLY A 14 -2.07 1.70 -1.61
C GLY A 14 -2.48 0.76 -0.47
N LEU A 15 -3.21 1.26 0.52
CA LEU A 15 -3.68 0.47 1.65
C LEU A 15 -4.60 -0.68 1.21
N VAL A 16 -5.56 -0.40 0.33
CA VAL A 16 -6.49 -1.42 -0.21
C VAL A 16 -5.72 -2.50 -0.95
N VAL A 17 -4.76 -2.13 -1.80
CA VAL A 17 -3.92 -3.10 -2.52
C VAL A 17 -3.10 -3.92 -1.53
N GLY A 18 -2.52 -3.30 -0.51
CA GLY A 18 -1.71 -4.00 0.50
C GLY A 18 -2.52 -5.02 1.31
N VAL A 19 -3.75 -4.69 1.67
CA VAL A 19 -4.67 -5.62 2.35
C VAL A 19 -5.09 -6.77 1.43
N LEU A 20 -5.46 -6.47 0.18
CA LEU A 20 -5.90 -7.47 -0.79
C LEU A 20 -4.80 -8.47 -1.16
N LEU A 21 -3.54 -8.02 -1.15
CA LEU A 21 -2.40 -8.87 -1.50
C LEU A 21 -1.85 -9.67 -0.31
N ALA A 22 -2.14 -9.28 0.93
CA ALA A 22 -1.62 -9.98 2.11
C ALA A 22 -2.07 -11.45 2.16
N GLU A 23 -3.36 -11.73 1.93
CA GLU A 23 -3.91 -13.09 1.98
C GLU A 23 -3.41 -14.01 0.85
N PRO A 24 -3.42 -13.63 -0.44
CA PRO A 24 -2.89 -14.48 -1.50
C PRO A 24 -1.39 -14.70 -1.36
N VAL A 25 -0.62 -13.73 -0.86
CA VAL A 25 0.81 -13.89 -0.59
C VAL A 25 1.02 -14.96 0.49
N VAL A 26 0.24 -14.95 1.57
CA VAL A 26 0.30 -16.01 2.60
C VAL A 26 -0.08 -17.37 2.03
N ARG A 27 -1.11 -17.45 1.18
CA ARG A 27 -1.52 -18.73 0.56
C ARG A 27 -0.46 -19.29 -0.40
N LEU A 28 0.26 -18.43 -1.11
CA LEU A 28 1.31 -18.83 -2.07
C LEU A 28 2.66 -19.13 -1.41
N ALA A 29 3.02 -18.39 -0.36
CA ALA A 29 4.30 -18.54 0.33
C ALA A 29 4.31 -19.68 1.36
N GLY A 30 3.15 -20.29 1.64
CA GLY A 30 3.00 -21.27 2.71
C GLY A 30 2.91 -20.60 4.09
N PRO A 31 2.79 -21.39 5.18
CA PRO A 31 2.64 -20.85 6.52
C PRO A 31 3.83 -19.95 6.87
N PRO A 32 3.60 -18.65 7.09
CA PRO A 32 4.67 -17.71 7.37
C PRO A 32 5.31 -18.05 8.72
N THR A 33 6.64 -17.91 8.80
CA THR A 33 7.31 -17.88 10.10
C THR A 33 6.85 -16.64 10.89
N ALA A 34 7.09 -16.63 12.21
CA ALA A 34 6.69 -15.51 13.07
C ALA A 34 7.21 -14.16 12.53
N ASP A 35 8.45 -14.11 12.07
CA ASP A 35 9.07 -12.90 11.51
C ASP A 35 8.39 -12.41 10.23
N VAL A 36 8.02 -13.33 9.33
CA VAL A 36 7.32 -13.01 8.08
C VAL A 36 5.90 -12.53 8.35
N SER A 37 5.25 -13.06 9.39
CA SER A 37 3.91 -12.64 9.80
C SER A 37 3.90 -11.19 10.31
N VAL A 38 4.91 -10.80 11.08
CA VAL A 38 5.07 -9.40 11.52
C VAL A 38 5.30 -8.50 10.31
N LEU A 39 6.16 -8.91 9.37
CA LEU A 39 6.45 -8.14 8.16
C LEU A 39 5.20 -7.95 7.28
N LEU A 40 4.39 -9.00 7.11
CA LEU A 40 3.12 -8.97 6.39
C LEU A 40 2.09 -8.06 7.08
N GLY A 41 2.12 -7.96 8.40
CA GLY A 41 1.29 -7.01 9.16
C GLY A 41 1.61 -5.55 8.85
N PHE A 42 2.88 -5.24 8.53
CA PHE A 42 3.30 -3.88 8.15
C PHE A 42 3.18 -3.59 6.66
N ALA A 43 3.09 -4.62 5.80
CA ALA A 43 3.03 -4.46 4.35
C ALA A 43 1.91 -3.49 3.88
N PRO A 44 0.68 -3.51 4.43
CA PRO A 44 -0.37 -2.57 4.05
C PRO A 44 -0.02 -1.11 4.34
N ALA A 45 0.64 -0.83 5.47
CA ALA A 45 1.05 0.51 5.84
C ALA A 45 2.15 1.04 4.91
N VAL A 46 3.12 0.19 4.57
CA VAL A 46 4.19 0.53 3.61
C VAL A 46 3.60 0.82 2.22
N LEU A 47 2.66 -0.01 1.77
CA LEU A 47 1.97 0.21 0.49
C LEU A 47 1.10 1.48 0.50
N ALA A 48 0.46 1.81 1.62
CA ALA A 48 -0.28 3.05 1.77
C ALA A 48 0.63 4.28 1.60
N ILE A 49 1.82 4.28 2.21
CA ILE A 49 2.79 5.36 2.06
C ILE A 49 3.29 5.46 0.61
N ALA A 50 3.62 4.32 -0.01
CA ALA A 50 4.04 4.27 -1.40
C ALA A 50 2.94 4.76 -2.36
N GLY A 51 1.69 4.37 -2.10
CA GLY A 51 0.51 4.82 -2.84
C GLY A 51 0.28 6.33 -2.70
N ALA A 52 0.45 6.88 -1.50
CA ALA A 52 0.36 8.32 -1.26
C ALA A 52 1.40 9.11 -2.07
N ALA A 53 2.66 8.64 -2.05
CA ALA A 53 3.74 9.23 -2.84
C ALA A 53 3.45 9.13 -4.34
N ALA A 54 2.98 7.97 -4.82
CA ALA A 54 2.60 7.77 -6.22
C ALA A 54 1.44 8.69 -6.64
N GLY A 55 0.42 8.85 -5.80
CA GLY A 55 -0.72 9.75 -6.06
C GLY A 55 -0.28 11.20 -6.24
N VAL A 56 0.62 11.69 -5.39
CA VAL A 56 1.21 13.02 -5.53
C VAL A 56 2.07 13.14 -6.79
N LEU A 57 2.86 12.11 -7.11
CA LEU A 57 3.71 12.09 -8.30
C LEU A 57 2.88 12.14 -9.58
N ILE A 58 1.78 11.39 -9.63
CA ILE A 58 0.83 11.38 -10.74
C ILE A 58 0.22 12.76 -10.91
N GLU A 59 -0.33 13.37 -9.85
CA GLU A 59 -0.91 14.73 -9.96
C GLU A 59 0.13 15.76 -10.43
N ARG A 60 1.37 15.67 -9.95
CA ARG A 60 2.44 16.57 -10.40
C ARG A 60 2.78 16.40 -11.88
N ARG A 61 2.64 15.19 -12.42
CA ARG A 61 2.91 14.90 -13.84
C ARG A 61 1.77 15.34 -14.76
N THR A 62 0.53 15.38 -14.29
CA THR A 62 -0.64 15.81 -15.08
C THR A 62 -0.90 17.32 -15.04
N ARG A 63 -0.06 18.09 -14.35
CA ARG A 63 -0.05 19.56 -14.39
C ARG A 63 0.95 20.05 -15.42
#